data_AF-A0A7W1TIM5-F1
#
_entry.id   AF-A0A7W1TIM5-F1
#
_cell.length_a   1.000
_cell.length_b   1.000
_cell.length_c   1.000
_cell.angle_alpha   90.00
_cell.angle_beta   90.00
_cell.angle_gamma   90.00
#
_symmetry.space_group_name_H-M   'P 1'
#
loop_
_entity.id
_entity.type
_entity.pdbx_description
1 polymer ?
#
loop_
_entity_poly.entity_id
_entity_poly.type
_entity_poly.pdbx_seq_one_letter_code
_entity_poly.pdbx_strand_id
1 'polypeptide(L)'
;MEQMIDFGPIKHLRQAGIRPGAATWEAILALGPAAIPPLLELALDLELLLGKASAAYAPLHALRLLGQLPAGAEAERLLRPTIPEGDPATDAAFLWDKDRSQIVGSWGAAALPGIQAVIDDHAAPVAQRSQAVEALSFAAEADPAARSAVITVLRSLLLGESDPGVIGFVVQALADLNVTAAYADVMAAFRRGAVDKTVISASDARQQLLGDQDPSKLHCVHHTLAERYEQHGPFTEEQQRRLAELYRQQAGRLS
;
A
#
# COMPACT_ATOMS: atom_id res chain seq x y z
N MET A 1 -31.66 -20.49 -15.88
CA MET A 1 -32.17 -19.57 -14.84
C MET A 1 -30.95 -19.00 -14.16
N GLU A 2 -30.43 -17.86 -14.65
CA GLU A 2 -29.30 -17.17 -14.01
C GLU A 2 -29.76 -16.72 -12.63
N GLN A 3 -29.13 -17.23 -11.58
CA GLN A 3 -29.30 -16.69 -10.24
C GLN A 3 -28.70 -15.29 -10.23
N MET A 4 -29.54 -14.28 -9.98
CA MET A 4 -29.09 -12.90 -9.81
C MET A 4 -28.19 -12.85 -8.58
N ILE A 5 -26.91 -12.49 -8.77
CA ILE A 5 -25.95 -12.37 -7.68
C ILE A 5 -26.38 -11.21 -6.77
N ASP A 6 -26.53 -11.48 -5.47
CA ASP A 6 -26.88 -10.45 -4.49
C ASP A 6 -25.62 -9.70 -4.01
N PHE A 7 -25.48 -8.45 -4.44
CA PHE A 7 -24.44 -7.54 -3.99
C PHE A 7 -24.83 -6.71 -2.76
N GLY A 8 -25.95 -7.04 -2.10
CA GLY A 8 -26.40 -6.44 -0.84
C GLY A 8 -25.30 -6.31 0.23
N PRO A 9 -24.46 -7.34 0.47
CA PRO A 9 -23.36 -7.24 1.42
C PRO A 9 -22.36 -6.11 1.13
N ILE A 10 -22.07 -5.83 -0.14
CA ILE A 10 -21.17 -4.73 -0.54
C ILE A 10 -21.80 -3.38 -0.23
N LYS A 11 -23.12 -3.24 -0.46
CA LYS A 11 -23.85 -2.01 -0.11
C LYS A 11 -23.81 -1.73 1.40
N HIS A 12 -23.82 -2.76 2.23
CA HIS A 12 -23.72 -2.62 3.69
C HIS A 12 -22.37 -2.05 4.17
N LEU A 13 -21.31 -2.06 3.34
CA LEU A 13 -20.03 -1.43 3.71
C LEU A 13 -20.18 0.08 3.98
N ARG A 14 -21.14 0.75 3.34
CA ARG A 14 -21.45 2.18 3.59
C ARG A 14 -22.01 2.45 4.99
N GLN A 15 -22.46 1.41 5.69
CA GLN A 15 -23.06 1.48 7.02
C GLN A 15 -22.19 0.84 8.10
N ALA A 16 -21.05 0.25 7.72
CA ALA A 16 -20.17 -0.51 8.61
C ALA A 16 -19.43 0.34 9.66
N GLY A 17 -19.34 1.66 9.45
CA GLY A 17 -18.52 2.52 10.30
C GLY A 17 -17.04 2.17 10.17
N ILE A 18 -16.32 2.07 11.28
CA ILE A 18 -14.86 1.83 11.27
C ILE A 18 -14.48 0.37 10.92
N ARG A 19 -15.41 -0.59 11.08
CA ARG A 19 -15.12 -2.02 10.87
C ARG A 19 -16.39 -2.78 10.43
N PRO A 20 -16.37 -3.45 9.27
CA PRO A 20 -17.43 -4.38 8.89
C PRO A 20 -17.49 -5.55 9.87
N GLY A 21 -18.71 -6.04 10.14
CA GLY A 21 -18.88 -7.30 10.87
C GLY A 21 -18.34 -8.48 10.08
N ALA A 22 -17.88 -9.52 10.77
CA ALA A 22 -17.29 -10.70 10.13
C ALA A 22 -18.25 -11.38 9.14
N ALA A 23 -19.54 -11.50 9.50
CA ALA A 23 -20.56 -12.03 8.61
C ALA A 23 -20.67 -11.23 7.28
N THR A 24 -20.45 -9.91 7.32
CA THR A 24 -20.49 -9.05 6.13
C THR A 24 -19.31 -9.32 5.20
N TRP A 25 -18.08 -9.35 5.72
CA TRP A 25 -16.93 -9.65 4.86
C TRP A 25 -16.99 -11.10 4.35
N GLU A 26 -17.52 -12.05 5.12
CA GLU A 26 -17.56 -13.48 4.75
C GLU A 26 -18.52 -13.67 3.59
N ALA A 27 -19.68 -13.01 3.67
CA ALA A 27 -20.65 -12.97 2.58
C ALA A 27 -20.06 -12.34 1.31
N ILE A 28 -19.27 -11.27 1.41
CA ILE A 28 -18.62 -10.64 0.25
C ILE A 28 -17.57 -11.57 -0.36
N LEU A 29 -16.69 -12.16 0.46
CA LEU A 29 -15.63 -13.06 -0.01
C LEU A 29 -16.21 -14.33 -0.65
N ALA A 30 -17.37 -14.81 -0.17
CA ALA A 30 -18.08 -15.93 -0.77
C ALA A 30 -18.58 -15.66 -2.21
N LEU A 31 -18.70 -14.40 -2.63
CA LEU A 31 -18.98 -14.04 -4.02
C LEU A 31 -17.77 -14.26 -4.95
N GLY A 32 -16.57 -14.41 -4.37
CA GLY A 32 -15.33 -14.65 -5.11
C GLY A 32 -15.06 -13.55 -6.17
N PRO A 33 -14.61 -13.92 -7.38
CA PRO A 33 -14.28 -12.95 -8.43
C PRO A 33 -15.44 -12.02 -8.84
N ALA A 34 -16.70 -12.43 -8.63
CA ALA A 34 -17.85 -11.59 -8.95
C ALA A 34 -17.93 -10.32 -8.07
N ALA A 35 -17.30 -10.31 -6.89
CA ALA A 35 -17.22 -9.12 -6.05
C ALA A 35 -16.19 -8.09 -6.54
N ILE A 36 -15.25 -8.45 -7.42
CA ILE A 36 -14.16 -7.55 -7.83
C ILE A 36 -14.68 -6.25 -8.45
N PRO A 37 -15.54 -6.25 -9.49
CA PRO A 37 -16.01 -5.01 -10.09
C PRO A 37 -16.72 -4.05 -9.10
N PRO A 38 -17.74 -4.46 -8.33
CA PRO A 38 -18.41 -3.55 -7.40
C PRO A 38 -17.52 -3.13 -6.21
N LEU A 39 -16.58 -3.97 -5.77
CA LEU A 39 -15.61 -3.55 -4.75
C LEU A 39 -14.63 -2.52 -5.31
N LEU A 40 -14.18 -2.68 -6.54
CA LEU A 40 -13.29 -1.73 -7.20
C LEU A 40 -13.97 -0.38 -7.42
N GLU A 41 -15.22 -0.37 -7.87
CA GLU A 41 -16.01 0.85 -7.96
C GLU A 41 -16.11 1.58 -6.61
N LEU A 42 -16.41 0.85 -5.54
CA LEU A 42 -16.49 1.42 -4.20
C LEU A 42 -15.12 1.87 -3.66
N ALA A 43 -14.05 1.13 -3.92
CA ALA A 43 -12.70 1.47 -3.51
C ALA A 43 -12.17 2.74 -4.20
N LEU A 44 -12.68 3.04 -5.40
CA LEU A 44 -12.33 4.21 -6.20
C LEU A 44 -13.28 5.39 -6.02
N ASP A 45 -14.29 5.28 -5.16
CA ASP A 45 -15.22 6.35 -4.80
C ASP A 45 -14.52 7.37 -3.88
N LEU A 46 -13.67 8.22 -4.47
CA LEU A 46 -12.89 9.22 -3.74
C LEU A 46 -13.76 10.31 -3.12
N GLU A 47 -14.90 10.64 -3.72
CA GLU A 47 -15.84 11.59 -3.14
C GLU A 47 -16.37 11.07 -1.79
N LEU A 48 -16.75 9.79 -1.75
CA LEU A 48 -17.12 9.14 -0.50
C LEU A 48 -15.97 9.08 0.50
N LEU A 49 -14.77 8.69 0.04
CA LEU A 49 -13.58 8.54 0.88
C LEU A 49 -13.18 9.84 1.60
N LEU A 50 -13.32 10.97 0.89
CA LEU A 50 -13.00 12.31 1.39
C LEU A 50 -14.13 12.92 2.23
N GLY A 51 -15.29 12.28 2.30
CA GLY A 51 -16.41 12.71 3.14
C GLY A 51 -16.11 12.56 4.64
N LYS A 52 -16.81 13.32 5.49
CA LYS A 52 -16.60 13.31 6.96
C LYS A 52 -17.50 12.32 7.72
N ALA A 53 -18.29 11.51 7.02
CA ALA A 53 -19.24 10.58 7.61
C ALA A 53 -18.63 9.20 7.87
N SER A 54 -19.28 8.39 8.71
CA SER A 54 -18.92 6.98 8.91
C SER A 54 -18.85 6.17 7.62
N ALA A 55 -19.62 6.57 6.59
CA ALA A 55 -19.60 5.97 5.27
C ALA A 55 -18.28 6.17 4.50
N ALA A 56 -17.43 7.13 4.91
CA ALA A 56 -16.13 7.38 4.28
C ALA A 56 -15.12 6.24 4.45
N TYR A 57 -15.38 5.31 5.38
CA TYR A 57 -14.58 4.09 5.51
C TYR A 57 -14.94 3.00 4.49
N ALA A 58 -16.05 3.14 3.77
CA ALA A 58 -16.49 2.12 2.81
C ALA A 58 -15.47 1.88 1.69
N PRO A 59 -14.81 2.90 1.08
CA PRO A 59 -13.77 2.67 0.09
C PRO A 59 -12.53 1.98 0.68
N LEU A 60 -12.14 2.30 1.93
CA LEU A 60 -11.07 1.58 2.64
C LEU A 60 -11.43 0.11 2.85
N HIS A 61 -12.66 -0.18 3.27
CA HIS A 61 -13.11 -1.56 3.44
C HIS A 61 -13.13 -2.33 2.12
N ALA A 62 -13.59 -1.68 1.06
CA ALA A 62 -13.61 -2.27 -0.27
C ALA A 62 -12.19 -2.56 -0.79
N LEU A 63 -11.25 -1.63 -0.59
CA LEU A 63 -9.84 -1.81 -0.90
C LEU A 63 -9.25 -3.03 -0.18
N ARG A 64 -9.48 -3.16 1.13
CA ARG A 64 -8.96 -4.30 1.90
C ARG A 64 -9.58 -5.64 1.49
N LEU A 65 -10.86 -5.65 1.13
CA LEU A 65 -11.55 -6.83 0.61
C LEU A 65 -11.01 -7.24 -0.77
N LEU A 66 -10.67 -6.28 -1.64
CA LEU A 66 -10.02 -6.56 -2.92
C LEU A 66 -8.68 -7.28 -2.73
N GLY A 67 -7.91 -6.95 -1.70
CA GLY A 67 -6.67 -7.65 -1.36
C GLY A 67 -6.86 -9.12 -0.95
N GLN A 68 -8.09 -9.56 -0.68
CA GLN A 68 -8.40 -10.97 -0.40
C GLN A 68 -8.87 -11.72 -1.66
N LEU A 69 -8.94 -11.05 -2.81
CA LEU A 69 -9.40 -11.58 -4.09
C LEU A 69 -8.26 -11.53 -5.13
N PRO A 70 -8.26 -12.40 -6.15
CA PRO A 70 -7.23 -12.42 -7.19
C PRO A 70 -7.45 -11.28 -8.21
N ALA A 71 -7.34 -10.03 -7.76
CA ALA A 71 -7.66 -8.82 -8.54
C ALA A 71 -6.42 -8.12 -9.14
N GLY A 72 -5.32 -8.86 -9.36
CA GLY A 72 -4.05 -8.32 -9.87
C GLY A 72 -4.16 -7.51 -11.17
N ALA A 73 -5.11 -7.87 -12.06
CA ALA A 73 -5.37 -7.13 -13.30
C ALA A 73 -5.84 -5.68 -13.08
N GLU A 74 -6.34 -5.34 -11.89
CA GLU A 74 -6.86 -4.02 -11.54
C GLU A 74 -5.80 -3.11 -10.88
N ALA A 75 -4.54 -3.57 -10.78
CA ALA A 75 -3.43 -2.85 -10.13
C ALA A 75 -3.27 -1.42 -10.63
N GLU A 76 -3.25 -1.22 -11.95
CA GLU A 76 -3.12 0.12 -12.53
C GLU A 76 -4.25 1.04 -12.05
N ARG A 77 -5.50 0.56 -12.10
CA ARG A 77 -6.68 1.36 -11.73
C ARG A 77 -6.67 1.78 -10.27
N LEU A 78 -6.13 0.96 -9.37
CA LEU A 78 -5.95 1.33 -7.97
C LEU A 78 -4.78 2.30 -7.76
N LEU A 79 -3.72 2.25 -8.56
CA LEU A 79 -2.56 3.13 -8.38
C LEU A 79 -2.75 4.53 -8.97
N ARG A 80 -3.63 4.71 -9.97
CA ARG A 80 -3.87 5.99 -10.65
C ARG A 80 -4.56 7.10 -9.82
N PRO A 81 -5.47 6.83 -8.88
CA PRO A 81 -6.09 7.90 -8.12
C PRO A 81 -5.08 8.61 -7.22
N THR A 82 -5.32 9.89 -6.94
CA THR A 82 -4.49 10.68 -6.01
C THR A 82 -5.40 11.35 -5.01
N ILE A 83 -5.06 11.23 -3.73
CA ILE A 83 -5.72 11.98 -2.67
C ILE A 83 -5.15 13.41 -2.73
N PRO A 84 -5.98 14.45 -2.91
CA PRO A 84 -5.50 15.82 -2.99
C PRO A 84 -4.67 16.22 -1.75
N GLU A 85 -3.53 16.86 -1.97
CA GLU A 85 -2.74 17.46 -0.91
C GLU A 85 -3.50 18.67 -0.34
N GLY A 86 -3.86 18.65 0.95
CA GLY A 86 -4.69 19.71 1.58
C GLY A 86 -5.30 19.30 2.93
N ASP A 87 -6.22 20.14 3.44
CA ASP A 87 -7.05 20.02 4.68
C ASP A 87 -7.15 18.58 5.22
N PRO A 88 -6.94 18.33 6.53
CA PRO A 88 -6.43 17.04 7.00
C PRO A 88 -7.26 15.90 6.43
N ALA A 89 -6.58 15.07 5.63
CA ALA A 89 -7.16 13.87 5.05
C ALA A 89 -7.90 13.14 6.16
N THR A 90 -9.12 12.70 5.86
CA THR A 90 -9.88 11.88 6.81
C THR A 90 -9.03 10.67 7.18
N ASP A 91 -9.16 10.15 8.40
CA ASP A 91 -8.44 8.93 8.81
C ASP A 91 -8.63 7.81 7.77
N ALA A 92 -9.82 7.73 7.16
CA ALA A 92 -10.11 6.81 6.06
C ALA A 92 -9.25 7.07 4.83
N ALA A 93 -9.14 8.31 4.35
CA ALA A 93 -8.33 8.66 3.18
C ALA A 93 -6.84 8.42 3.41
N PHE A 94 -6.33 8.76 4.59
CA PHE A 94 -4.94 8.47 4.97
C PHE A 94 -4.65 6.96 4.97
N LEU A 95 -5.52 6.17 5.62
CA LEU A 95 -5.37 4.71 5.66
C LEU A 95 -5.54 4.07 4.28
N TRP A 96 -6.45 4.59 3.46
CA TRP A 96 -6.66 4.11 2.10
C TRP A 96 -5.40 4.31 1.26
N ASP A 97 -4.79 5.51 1.29
CA ASP A 97 -3.57 5.77 0.52
C ASP A 97 -2.39 4.91 1.00
N LYS A 98 -2.27 4.70 2.32
CA LYS A 98 -1.24 3.84 2.92
C LYS A 98 -1.43 2.34 2.60
N ASP A 99 -2.66 1.84 2.62
CA ASP A 99 -2.94 0.41 2.41
C ASP A 99 -2.88 0.03 0.93
N ARG A 100 -3.04 1.00 0.03
CA ARG A 100 -3.18 0.75 -1.40
C ARG A 100 -1.98 0.08 -2.06
N SER A 101 -0.76 0.55 -1.80
CA SER A 101 0.46 -0.08 -2.34
C SER A 101 0.64 -1.50 -1.80
N GLN A 102 0.34 -1.72 -0.51
CA GLN A 102 0.35 -3.04 0.11
C GLN A 102 -0.67 -4.00 -0.51
N ILE A 103 -1.90 -3.53 -0.72
CA ILE A 103 -2.98 -4.34 -1.30
C ILE A 103 -2.66 -4.69 -2.76
N VAL A 104 -2.21 -3.72 -3.55
CA VAL A 104 -1.79 -3.96 -4.93
C VAL A 104 -0.61 -4.95 -4.97
N GLY A 105 0.39 -4.75 -4.12
CA GLY A 105 1.55 -5.64 -4.01
C GLY A 105 1.18 -7.06 -3.54
N SER A 106 0.15 -7.23 -2.72
CA SER A 106 -0.29 -8.55 -2.24
C SER A 106 -0.71 -9.53 -3.34
N TRP A 107 -1.00 -9.02 -4.55
CA TRP A 107 -1.30 -9.84 -5.71
C TRP A 107 -0.06 -10.40 -6.43
N GLY A 108 1.16 -10.06 -5.96
CA GLY A 108 2.41 -10.62 -6.46
C GLY A 108 2.63 -10.39 -7.95
N ALA A 109 3.08 -11.43 -8.67
CA ALA A 109 3.36 -11.34 -10.12
C ALA A 109 2.16 -10.87 -10.95
N ALA A 110 0.93 -11.13 -10.52
CA ALA A 110 -0.27 -10.76 -11.28
C ALA A 110 -0.49 -9.23 -11.37
N ALA A 111 0.05 -8.45 -10.43
CA ALA A 111 -0.05 -6.99 -10.42
C ALA A 111 1.06 -6.29 -11.23
N LEU A 112 2.17 -6.97 -11.50
CA LEU A 112 3.36 -6.35 -12.11
C LEU A 112 3.07 -5.60 -13.41
N PRO A 113 2.25 -6.10 -14.35
CA PRO A 113 1.95 -5.35 -15.57
C PRO A 113 1.28 -3.99 -15.29
N GLY A 114 0.32 -3.95 -14.36
CA GLY A 114 -0.38 -2.72 -14.00
C GLY A 114 0.49 -1.76 -13.18
N ILE A 115 1.35 -2.29 -12.31
CA ILE A 115 2.35 -1.50 -11.58
C ILE A 115 3.33 -0.84 -12.57
N GLN A 116 3.86 -1.62 -13.52
CA GLN A 116 4.81 -1.13 -14.52
C GLN A 116 4.20 -0.05 -15.41
N ALA A 117 2.93 -0.21 -15.82
CA ALA A 117 2.23 0.78 -16.63
C ALA A 117 2.15 2.17 -15.96
N VAL A 118 2.03 2.24 -14.63
CA VAL A 118 2.05 3.52 -13.89
C VAL A 118 3.46 4.08 -13.79
N ILE A 119 4.48 3.23 -13.60
CA ILE A 119 5.88 3.66 -13.51
C ILE A 119 6.37 4.25 -14.84
N ASP A 120 6.03 3.60 -15.96
CA ASP A 120 6.43 3.99 -17.31
C ASP A 120 5.70 5.23 -17.83
N ASP A 121 4.56 5.58 -17.22
CA ASP A 121 3.84 6.81 -17.53
C ASP A 121 4.53 8.01 -16.85
N HIS A 122 5.54 8.55 -17.51
CA HIS A 122 6.26 9.75 -17.04
C HIS A 122 5.40 11.02 -17.00
N ALA A 123 4.19 11.02 -17.57
CA ALA A 123 3.24 12.11 -17.41
C ALA A 123 2.39 11.98 -16.12
N ALA A 124 2.41 10.80 -15.48
CA ALA A 124 1.75 10.60 -14.20
C ALA A 124 2.44 11.41 -13.08
N PRO A 125 1.67 11.96 -12.13
CA PRO A 125 2.22 12.61 -10.94
C PRO A 125 3.24 11.74 -10.20
N VAL A 126 4.27 12.38 -9.64
CA VAL A 126 5.32 11.71 -8.84
C VAL A 126 4.72 10.83 -7.75
N ALA A 127 3.66 11.30 -7.06
CA ALA A 127 2.98 10.52 -6.04
C ALA A 127 2.44 9.17 -6.55
N GLN A 128 1.88 9.10 -7.76
CA GLN A 128 1.38 7.85 -8.34
C GLN A 128 2.52 6.90 -8.69
N ARG A 129 3.60 7.44 -9.28
CA ARG A 129 4.79 6.67 -9.66
C ARG A 129 5.51 6.13 -8.42
N SER A 130 5.62 6.93 -7.37
CA SER A 130 6.18 6.53 -6.07
C SER A 130 5.35 5.42 -5.40
N GLN A 131 4.03 5.52 -5.41
CA GLN A 131 3.12 4.48 -4.91
C GLN A 131 3.24 3.17 -5.71
N ALA A 132 3.43 3.26 -7.03
CA ALA A 132 3.69 2.10 -7.87
C ALA A 132 5.05 1.45 -7.54
N VAL A 133 6.10 2.25 -7.31
CA VAL A 133 7.41 1.75 -6.86
C VAL A 133 7.31 1.07 -5.49
N GLU A 134 6.54 1.62 -4.56
CA GLU A 134 6.29 0.98 -3.26
C GLU A 134 5.53 -0.35 -3.43
N ALA A 135 4.53 -0.41 -4.31
CA ALA A 135 3.82 -1.66 -4.60
C ALA A 135 4.74 -2.77 -5.16
N LEU A 136 5.83 -2.42 -5.86
CA LEU A 136 6.82 -3.40 -6.32
C LEU A 136 7.49 -4.14 -5.15
N SER A 137 7.87 -3.46 -4.06
CA SER A 137 8.53 -4.12 -2.92
C SER A 137 7.58 -5.08 -2.22
N PHE A 138 6.31 -4.69 -2.05
CA PHE A 138 5.28 -5.59 -1.54
C PHE A 138 5.00 -6.78 -2.47
N ALA A 139 5.03 -6.58 -3.80
CA ALA A 139 4.88 -7.68 -4.75
C ALA A 139 6.04 -8.69 -4.69
N ALA A 140 7.27 -8.21 -4.52
CA ALA A 140 8.45 -9.07 -4.34
C ALA A 140 8.43 -9.84 -3.01
N GLU A 141 7.81 -9.28 -1.97
CA GLU A 141 7.63 -9.95 -0.68
C GLU A 141 6.50 -11.00 -0.75
N ALA A 142 5.35 -10.63 -1.33
CA ALA A 142 4.20 -11.52 -1.45
C ALA A 142 4.47 -12.73 -2.36
N ASP A 143 5.28 -12.56 -3.39
CA ASP A 143 5.58 -13.60 -4.38
C ASP A 143 7.10 -13.72 -4.61
N PRO A 144 7.76 -14.74 -4.02
CA PRO A 144 9.17 -14.99 -4.21
C PRO A 144 9.58 -15.18 -5.69
N ALA A 145 8.68 -15.61 -6.56
CA ALA A 145 8.95 -15.74 -7.99
C ALA A 145 9.04 -14.37 -8.70
N ALA A 146 8.31 -13.36 -8.19
CA ALA A 146 8.35 -11.99 -8.69
C ALA A 146 9.62 -11.23 -8.29
N ARG A 147 10.25 -11.63 -7.16
CA ARG A 147 11.35 -10.89 -6.52
C ARG A 147 12.50 -10.52 -7.46
N SER A 148 13.00 -11.46 -8.27
CA SER A 148 14.11 -11.18 -9.18
C SER A 148 13.73 -10.17 -10.25
N ALA A 149 12.52 -10.25 -10.80
CA ALA A 149 12.05 -9.32 -11.82
C ALA A 149 11.89 -7.91 -11.24
N VAL A 150 11.31 -7.80 -10.04
CA VAL A 150 11.18 -6.54 -9.31
C VAL A 150 12.55 -5.90 -9.05
N ILE A 151 13.53 -6.65 -8.55
CA ILE A 151 14.88 -6.12 -8.30
C ILE A 151 15.50 -5.58 -9.58
N THR A 152 15.33 -6.26 -10.71
CA THR A 152 15.82 -5.78 -12.01
C THR A 152 15.16 -4.46 -12.40
N VAL A 153 13.84 -4.33 -12.25
CA VAL A 153 13.12 -3.07 -12.51
C VAL A 153 13.63 -1.95 -11.61
N LEU A 154 13.72 -2.18 -10.30
CA LEU A 154 14.20 -1.18 -9.34
C LEU A 154 15.63 -0.70 -9.64
N ARG A 155 16.53 -1.61 -10.00
CA ARG A 155 17.90 -1.24 -10.40
C ARG A 155 17.93 -0.45 -11.70
N SER A 156 17.08 -0.79 -12.67
CA SER A 156 16.93 -0.01 -13.89
C SER A 156 16.45 1.41 -13.60
N LEU A 157 15.43 1.55 -12.74
CA LEU A 157 14.91 2.86 -12.31
C LEU A 157 15.97 3.69 -11.57
N LEU A 158 16.76 3.09 -10.67
CA LEU A 158 17.82 3.80 -9.94
C LEU A 158 18.85 4.45 -10.87
N LEU A 159 19.06 3.87 -12.06
CA LEU A 159 20.02 4.34 -13.06
C LEU A 159 19.39 5.25 -14.13
N GLY A 160 18.11 5.05 -14.45
CA GLY A 160 17.43 5.73 -15.56
C GLY A 160 16.43 6.81 -15.17
N GLU A 161 15.91 6.81 -13.94
CA GLU A 161 15.01 7.85 -13.45
C GLU A 161 15.76 9.15 -13.16
N SER A 162 15.05 10.28 -13.33
CA SER A 162 15.56 11.63 -13.08
C SER A 162 14.85 12.35 -11.94
N ASP A 163 13.62 11.96 -11.60
CA ASP A 163 12.84 12.55 -10.52
C ASP A 163 13.35 12.10 -9.13
N PRO A 164 13.83 13.02 -8.27
CA PRO A 164 14.37 12.65 -6.96
C PRO A 164 13.38 11.99 -6.02
N GLY A 165 12.09 12.31 -6.13
CA GLY A 165 11.02 11.72 -5.32
C GLY A 165 10.85 10.25 -5.66
N VAL A 166 10.73 9.93 -6.96
CA VAL A 166 10.66 8.54 -7.43
C VAL A 166 11.93 7.76 -7.05
N ILE A 167 13.12 8.36 -7.23
CA ILE A 167 14.39 7.71 -6.84
C ILE A 167 14.43 7.45 -5.32
N GLY A 168 13.89 8.35 -4.49
CA GLY A 168 13.75 8.14 -3.05
C GLY A 168 13.02 6.83 -2.74
N PHE A 169 11.88 6.61 -3.37
CA PHE A 169 11.11 5.37 -3.21
C PHE A 169 11.81 4.14 -3.80
N VAL A 170 12.55 4.29 -4.91
CA VAL A 170 13.37 3.19 -5.47
C VAL A 170 14.46 2.76 -4.49
N VAL A 171 15.14 3.72 -3.86
CA VAL A 171 16.15 3.45 -2.85
C VAL A 171 15.53 2.78 -1.62
N GLN A 172 14.39 3.28 -1.14
CA GLN A 172 13.65 2.66 -0.03
C GLN A 172 13.25 1.22 -0.37
N ALA A 173 12.70 0.96 -1.55
CA ALA A 173 12.32 -0.38 -1.98
C ALA A 173 13.51 -1.35 -2.06
N LEU A 174 14.65 -0.93 -2.63
CA LEU A 174 15.87 -1.73 -2.67
C LEU A 174 16.41 -2.03 -1.26
N ALA A 175 16.29 -1.06 -0.35
CA ALA A 175 16.71 -1.19 1.04
C ALA A 175 15.79 -2.13 1.83
N ASP A 176 14.48 -1.99 1.72
CA ASP A 176 13.50 -2.88 2.36
C ASP A 176 13.59 -4.31 1.83
N LEU A 177 13.96 -4.49 0.56
CA LEU A 177 14.23 -5.81 -0.02
C LEU A 177 15.65 -6.34 0.31
N ASN A 178 16.45 -5.65 1.13
CA ASN A 178 17.81 -6.06 1.49
C ASN A 178 18.71 -6.36 0.26
N VAL A 179 18.61 -5.54 -0.81
CA VAL A 179 19.39 -5.74 -2.05
C VAL A 179 20.81 -5.19 -1.87
N THR A 180 21.63 -5.88 -1.10
CA THR A 180 23.00 -5.45 -0.73
C THR A 180 23.87 -5.12 -1.95
N ALA A 181 23.68 -5.82 -3.08
CA ALA A 181 24.39 -5.57 -4.33
C ALA A 181 24.12 -4.19 -4.96
N ALA A 182 23.03 -3.51 -4.57
CA ALA A 182 22.71 -2.16 -5.03
C ALA A 182 23.42 -1.06 -4.22
N TYR A 183 24.13 -1.41 -3.14
CA TYR A 183 24.72 -0.44 -2.21
C TYR A 183 25.58 0.63 -2.90
N ALA A 184 26.49 0.24 -3.80
CA ALA A 184 27.37 1.18 -4.48
C ALA A 184 26.59 2.19 -5.35
N ASP A 185 25.59 1.70 -6.08
CA ASP A 185 24.72 2.49 -6.97
C ASP A 185 23.85 3.46 -6.17
N VAL A 186 23.27 2.98 -5.05
CA VAL A 186 22.47 3.81 -4.14
C VAL A 186 23.31 4.92 -3.51
N MET A 187 24.51 4.60 -3.01
CA MET A 187 25.40 5.62 -2.45
C MET A 187 25.89 6.62 -3.50
N ALA A 188 26.06 6.19 -4.75
CA ALA A 188 26.33 7.11 -5.85
C ALA A 188 25.15 8.06 -6.12
N ALA A 189 23.90 7.58 -5.98
CA ALA A 189 22.69 8.41 -6.10
C ALA A 189 22.62 9.52 -5.04
N PHE A 190 22.94 9.20 -3.79
CA PHE A 190 23.03 10.21 -2.74
C PHE A 190 24.14 11.24 -2.99
N ARG A 191 25.32 10.80 -3.45
CA ARG A 191 26.46 11.71 -3.73
C ARG A 191 26.15 12.71 -4.85
N ARG A 192 25.38 12.31 -5.86
CA ARG A 192 24.95 13.18 -6.97
C ARG A 192 23.71 14.03 -6.62
N GLY A 193 23.13 13.89 -5.43
CA GLY A 193 21.95 14.65 -5.01
C GLY A 193 20.65 14.23 -5.71
N ALA A 194 20.59 13.02 -6.28
CA ALA A 194 19.43 12.56 -7.05
C ALA A 194 18.36 11.86 -6.19
N VAL A 195 18.47 11.89 -4.87
CA VAL A 195 17.55 11.20 -3.96
C VAL A 195 16.85 12.24 -3.09
N ASP A 196 15.52 12.19 -3.04
CA ASP A 196 14.75 12.94 -2.05
C ASP A 196 14.98 12.35 -0.65
N LYS A 197 15.67 13.13 0.18
CA LYS A 197 16.04 12.74 1.54
C LYS A 197 14.89 12.81 2.54
N THR A 198 13.74 13.36 2.14
CA THR A 198 12.51 13.33 2.94
C THR A 198 11.85 11.96 2.91
N VAL A 199 12.11 11.17 1.85
CA VAL A 199 11.65 9.79 1.71
C VAL A 199 12.55 8.85 2.51
N ILE A 200 13.86 8.89 2.27
CA ILE A 200 14.84 8.05 2.97
C ILE A 200 16.19 8.76 3.09
N SER A 201 16.81 8.72 4.27
CA SER A 201 18.14 9.27 4.47
C SER A 201 19.23 8.32 3.98
N ALA A 202 20.41 8.85 3.64
CA ALA A 202 21.56 8.03 3.26
C ALA A 202 22.02 7.08 4.39
N SER A 203 21.81 7.49 5.65
CA SER A 203 22.12 6.69 6.82
C SER A 203 21.17 5.50 6.93
N ASP A 204 19.86 5.74 6.81
CA ASP A 204 18.84 4.70 6.91
C ASP A 204 18.98 3.69 5.75
N ALA A 205 19.17 4.20 4.53
CA ALA A 205 19.42 3.36 3.36
C ALA A 205 20.65 2.47 3.57
N ARG A 206 21.75 3.04 4.11
CA ARG A 206 22.96 2.27 4.42
C ARG A 206 22.69 1.21 5.50
N GLN A 207 21.99 1.56 6.56
CA GLN A 207 21.71 0.65 7.67
C GLN A 207 20.84 -0.53 7.23
N GLN A 208 19.81 -0.26 6.42
CA GLN A 208 18.94 -1.30 5.88
C GLN A 208 19.68 -2.19 4.86
N LEU A 209 20.41 -1.60 3.90
CA LEU A 209 21.11 -2.37 2.86
C LEU A 209 22.27 -3.23 3.37
N LEU A 210 22.86 -2.89 4.51
CA LEU A 210 24.05 -3.60 5.04
C LEU A 210 23.80 -4.29 6.37
N GLY A 211 22.65 -4.07 7.00
CA GLY A 211 22.28 -4.68 8.27
C GLY A 211 21.46 -5.95 8.06
N ASP A 212 21.51 -6.86 9.03
CA ASP A 212 20.64 -8.05 9.08
C ASP A 212 19.25 -7.70 9.63
N GLN A 213 18.64 -6.61 9.14
CA GLN A 213 17.32 -6.20 9.60
C GLN A 213 16.24 -7.05 8.92
N ASP A 214 15.33 -7.56 9.74
CA ASP A 214 14.10 -8.19 9.28
C ASP A 214 13.26 -7.15 8.51
N PRO A 215 12.79 -7.41 7.28
CA PRO A 215 11.94 -6.50 6.51
C PRO A 215 10.52 -6.43 7.07
N SER A 216 10.39 -6.17 8.38
CA SER A 216 9.15 -6.10 9.16
C SER A 216 8.09 -5.18 8.54
N LYS A 217 8.51 -4.17 7.77
CA LYS A 217 7.59 -3.30 7.03
C LYS A 217 6.88 -4.04 5.89
N LEU A 218 7.60 -4.88 5.13
CA LEU A 218 7.04 -5.59 3.99
C LEU A 218 6.12 -6.74 4.41
N HIS A 219 6.37 -7.34 5.59
CA HIS A 219 5.52 -8.39 6.16
C HIS A 219 4.04 -7.99 6.30
N CYS A 220 3.73 -6.69 6.33
CA CYS A 220 2.36 -6.19 6.32
C CYS A 220 1.55 -6.68 5.11
N VAL A 221 2.19 -7.10 4.02
CA VAL A 221 1.54 -7.68 2.85
C VAL A 221 0.81 -8.99 3.19
N HIS A 222 1.30 -9.74 4.18
CA HIS A 222 0.75 -11.04 4.59
C HIS A 222 -0.36 -10.95 5.63
N HIS A 223 -0.67 -9.75 6.14
CA HIS A 223 -1.74 -9.60 7.10
C HIS A 223 -3.08 -10.02 6.51
N THR A 224 -3.76 -10.90 7.24
CA THR A 224 -5.17 -11.21 7.03
C THR A 224 -6.02 -9.95 7.15
N LEU A 225 -7.25 -10.02 6.62
CA LEU A 225 -8.19 -8.92 6.76
C LEU A 225 -8.40 -8.50 8.23
N ALA A 226 -8.48 -9.46 9.16
CA ALA A 226 -8.63 -9.19 10.59
C ALA A 226 -7.40 -8.47 11.18
N GLU A 227 -6.20 -8.97 10.90
CA GLU A 227 -4.94 -8.35 11.36
C GLU A 227 -4.78 -6.93 10.83
N ARG A 228 -5.24 -6.64 9.60
CA ARG A 228 -5.20 -5.27 9.05
C ARG A 228 -6.03 -4.30 9.89
N TYR A 229 -7.23 -4.68 10.34
CA TYR A 229 -8.00 -3.81 11.24
C TYR A 229 -7.37 -3.67 12.62
N GLU A 230 -6.65 -4.69 13.09
CA GLU A 230 -6.01 -4.69 14.40
C GLU A 230 -4.69 -3.94 14.45
N GLN A 231 -3.92 -3.95 13.35
CA GLN A 231 -2.58 -3.38 13.30
C GLN A 231 -2.52 -2.05 12.54
N HIS A 232 -3.40 -1.85 11.55
CA HIS A 232 -3.41 -0.64 10.70
C HIS A 232 -4.63 0.26 10.97
N GLY A 233 -5.51 -0.10 11.90
CA GLY A 233 -6.74 0.64 12.16
C GLY A 233 -7.75 0.47 11.02
N PRO A 234 -8.76 1.34 10.89
CA PRO A 234 -8.99 2.50 11.74
C PRO A 234 -9.25 2.11 13.20
N PHE A 235 -8.76 2.95 14.10
CA PHE A 235 -8.84 2.76 15.54
C PHE A 235 -9.90 3.69 16.14
N THR A 236 -10.61 3.24 17.16
CA THR A 236 -11.44 4.13 17.97
C THR A 236 -10.56 5.12 18.74
N GLU A 237 -11.11 6.26 19.18
CA GLU A 237 -10.38 7.21 20.05
C GLU A 237 -9.79 6.52 21.29
N GLU A 238 -10.51 5.56 21.86
CA GLU A 238 -10.03 4.80 23.02
C GLU A 238 -8.84 3.91 22.66
N GLN A 239 -8.86 3.26 21.49
CA GLN A 239 -7.73 2.49 20.98
C GLN A 239 -6.53 3.40 20.67
N GLN A 240 -6.75 4.56 20.05
CA GLN A 240 -5.70 5.55 19.80
C GLN A 240 -5.07 6.04 21.11
N ARG A 241 -5.88 6.36 22.13
CA ARG A 241 -5.38 6.75 23.47
C ARG A 241 -4.52 5.65 24.10
N ARG A 242 -4.97 4.39 24.05
CA ARG A 242 -4.23 3.24 24.56
C ARG A 242 -2.91 3.02 23.83
N LEU A 243 -2.91 3.08 22.50
CA LEU A 243 -1.69 2.97 21.69
C LEU A 243 -0.70 4.11 22.01
N ALA A 244 -1.17 5.35 22.10
CA ALA A 244 -0.33 6.49 22.45
C ALA A 244 0.27 6.38 23.87
N GLU A 245 -0.44 5.77 24.81
CA GLU A 245 0.10 5.47 26.14
C GLU A 245 1.18 4.37 26.09
N LEU A 246 0.94 3.28 25.37
CA LEU A 246 1.93 2.22 25.18
C LEU A 246 3.22 2.74 24.54
N TYR A 247 3.13 3.55 23.49
CA TYR A 247 4.30 4.14 22.84
C TYR A 247 5.08 5.08 23.78
N ARG A 248 4.38 5.88 24.60
CA ARG A 248 5.05 6.72 25.62
C ARG A 248 5.76 5.87 26.67
N GLN A 249 5.16 4.77 27.11
CA GLN A 249 5.78 3.85 28.07
C GLN A 249 7.01 3.13 27.48
N GLN A 250 6.99 2.78 26.19
CA GLN A 250 8.13 2.18 25.49
C GLN A 250 9.27 3.19 25.28
N ALA A 251 8.96 4.41 24.85
CA ALA A 251 9.95 5.47 24.67
C ALA A 251 10.66 5.83 25.98
N GLY A 252 9.93 5.86 27.10
CA GLY A 252 10.50 6.11 28.44
C GLY A 252 11.31 4.96 29.04
N ARG A 253 11.29 3.76 28.43
CA ARG A 253 12.15 2.62 28.83
C ARG A 253 13.47 2.56 28.07
N LEU A 254 13.59 3.32 26.98
CA LEU A 254 14.78 3.39 26.13
C LEU A 254 15.64 4.64 26.41
N SER A 255 15.21 5.48 27.36
CA SER A 255 15.92 6.65 27.91
C SER A 255 16.56 6.34 29.25
#